data_AF-A0A9P6Q5F5-F1
#
_entry.id   AF-A0A9P6Q5F5-F1
#
_cell.length_a   1.000
_cell.length_b   1.000
_cell.length_c   1.000
_cell.angle_alpha   90.00
_cell.angle_beta   90.00
_cell.angle_gamma   90.00
#
_symmetry.space_group_name_H-M   'P 1'
#
loop_
_entity.id
_entity.type
_entity.pdbx_description
1 polymer ?
#
loop_
_entity_poly.entity_id
_entity_poly.type
_entity_poly.pdbx_seq_one_letter_code
_entity_poly.pdbx_strand_id
1 'polypeptide(L)'
;MSGNNIKVVCRFRPQNSLEIREGGQPIVSFDDNGQSVKVESKEYPGAFTFDRTFPSDSKQKEVFDYSISTIVDDVINGYNGTVFAYGQTGSGKTFTMMGPSIDDEDLKGIIPRIVDQIFASILASPSTMEYTVKVSYMEIYMEKIRDLLN
;
A
#
# COMPACT_ATOMS: atom_id res chain seq x y z
N MET A 1 -23.28 6.68 6.14
CA MET A 1 -22.50 7.86 5.73
C MET A 1 -21.03 7.51 5.87
N SER A 2 -20.39 7.05 4.79
CA SER A 2 -18.94 6.86 4.79
C SER A 2 -18.30 8.25 4.81
N GLY A 3 -17.67 8.59 5.93
CA GLY A 3 -16.99 9.88 6.08
C GLY A 3 -15.86 10.00 5.07
N ASN A 4 -15.70 11.19 4.49
CA ASN A 4 -14.65 11.53 3.52
C ASN A 4 -13.29 11.75 4.22
N ASN A 5 -12.99 10.91 5.21
CA ASN A 5 -11.77 11.00 6.00
C ASN A 5 -10.64 10.25 5.29
N ILE A 6 -9.41 10.71 5.51
CA ILE A 6 -8.21 9.99 5.04
C ILE A 6 -8.18 8.63 5.73
N LYS A 7 -8.16 7.55 4.95
CA LYS A 7 -7.96 6.20 5.45
C LYS A 7 -6.48 5.96 5.73
N VAL A 8 -6.16 5.50 6.93
CA VAL A 8 -4.81 5.18 7.38
C VAL A 8 -4.75 3.69 7.70
N VAL A 9 -3.87 2.99 7.00
CA VAL A 9 -3.60 1.57 7.25
C VAL A 9 -2.13 1.38 7.62
N CYS A 10 -1.85 0.44 8.52
CA CYS A 10 -0.50 0.13 8.94
C CYS A 10 -0.09 -1.27 8.50
N ARG A 11 1.05 -1.40 7.84
CA ARG A 11 1.62 -2.68 7.42
C ARG A 11 2.93 -2.93 8.12
N PHE A 12 3.03 -4.08 8.77
CA PHE A 12 4.23 -4.53 9.46
C PHE A 12 4.90 -5.58 8.60
N ARG A 13 6.21 -5.45 8.36
CA ARG A 13 6.98 -6.46 7.64
C ARG A 13 7.64 -7.43 8.63
N PRO A 14 8.05 -8.63 8.20
CA PRO A 14 8.96 -9.46 8.96
C PRO A 14 10.24 -8.71 9.33
N GLN A 15 10.90 -9.13 10.41
CA GLN A 15 12.22 -8.62 10.75
C GLN A 15 13.22 -8.94 9.63
N ASN A 16 14.11 -8.00 9.34
CA ASN A 16 15.17 -8.20 8.36
C ASN A 16 16.39 -8.89 8.99
N SER A 17 17.32 -9.34 8.16
CA SER A 17 18.49 -10.09 8.62
C SER A 17 19.38 -9.32 9.59
N LEU A 18 19.45 -7.98 9.47
CA LEU A 18 20.24 -7.14 10.38
C LEU A 18 19.58 -7.06 11.76
N GLU A 19 18.26 -6.81 11.79
CA GLU A 19 17.47 -6.74 13.02
C GLU A 19 17.53 -8.07 13.80
N ILE A 20 17.48 -9.21 13.09
CA ILE A 20 17.63 -10.53 13.70
C ILE A 20 19.05 -10.72 14.24
N ARG A 21 20.08 -10.35 13.45
CA ARG A 21 21.49 -10.49 13.85
C ARG A 21 21.83 -9.67 15.09
N GLU A 22 21.20 -8.51 15.24
CA GLU A 22 21.37 -7.62 16.40
C GLU A 22 20.51 -8.00 17.61
N GLY A 23 19.78 -9.13 17.53
CA GLY A 23 18.99 -9.67 18.64
C GLY A 23 17.63 -8.99 18.82
N GLY A 24 17.15 -8.26 17.81
CA GLY A 24 15.84 -7.62 17.84
C GLY A 24 14.72 -8.62 18.11
N GLN A 25 13.77 -8.24 18.95
CA GLN A 25 12.61 -9.05 19.29
C GLN A 25 11.34 -8.43 18.67
N PRO A 26 10.33 -9.24 18.32
CA PRO A 26 9.02 -8.72 17.97
C PRO A 26 8.43 -7.93 19.16
N ILE A 27 8.14 -6.65 18.95
CA ILE A 27 7.56 -5.75 19.96
C ILE A 27 6.15 -5.31 19.62
N VAL A 28 5.52 -5.88 18.59
CA VAL A 28 4.18 -5.49 18.14
C VAL A 28 3.24 -6.68 18.26
N SER A 29 2.06 -6.43 18.82
CA SER A 29 0.94 -7.37 18.86
C SER A 29 -0.29 -6.71 18.24
N PHE A 30 -1.17 -7.55 17.69
CA PHE A 30 -2.33 -7.14 16.91
C PHE A 30 -3.60 -7.59 17.64
N ASP A 31 -4.68 -6.83 17.48
CA ASP A 31 -6.00 -7.27 17.92
C ASP A 31 -6.65 -8.22 16.91
N ASP A 32 -7.62 -9.01 17.36
CA ASP A 32 -8.35 -9.95 16.49
C ASP A 32 -9.19 -9.24 15.42
N ASN A 33 -9.50 -7.96 15.63
CA ASN A 33 -10.29 -7.14 14.71
C ASN A 33 -9.44 -6.51 13.59
N GLY A 34 -8.11 -6.60 13.67
CA GLY A 34 -7.18 -6.06 12.67
C GLY A 34 -7.22 -4.54 12.55
N GLN A 35 -7.48 -3.81 13.64
CA GLN A 35 -7.53 -2.34 13.66
C GLN A 35 -6.55 -1.75 14.66
N SER A 36 -6.25 -2.47 15.73
CA SER A 36 -5.39 -1.99 16.79
C SER A 36 -4.04 -2.69 16.77
N VAL A 37 -3.00 -1.94 17.10
CA VAL A 37 -1.66 -2.46 17.33
C VAL A 37 -1.18 -2.00 18.70
N LYS A 38 -0.61 -2.92 19.46
CA LYS A 38 0.04 -2.63 20.74
C LYS A 38 1.54 -2.81 20.58
N VAL A 39 2.28 -1.76 20.91
CA VAL A 39 3.74 -1.71 20.90
C VAL A 39 4.25 -1.92 22.33
N GLU A 40 5.04 -2.96 22.53
CA GLU A 40 5.68 -3.35 23.79
C GLU A 40 7.19 -3.07 23.70
N SER A 41 7.54 -1.79 23.70
CA SER A 41 8.91 -1.28 23.68
C SER A 41 9.30 -0.66 25.02
N LYS A 42 10.59 -0.68 25.35
CA LYS A 42 11.14 0.02 26.52
C LYS A 42 11.06 1.55 26.40
N GLU A 43 11.16 2.07 25.18
CA GLU A 43 11.24 3.52 24.93
C GLU A 43 9.86 4.12 24.59
N TYR A 44 9.04 3.39 23.84
CA TYR A 44 7.75 3.88 23.35
C TYR A 44 6.65 2.81 23.40
N PRO A 45 6.17 2.46 24.60
CA PRO A 45 5.01 1.60 24.73
C PRO A 45 3.72 2.37 24.38
N GLY A 46 2.77 1.70 23.73
CA GLY A 46 1.48 2.33 23.39
C GLY A 46 0.54 1.43 22.61
N ALA A 47 -0.74 1.78 22.60
CA ALA A 47 -1.76 1.16 21.75
C ALA A 47 -2.31 2.21 20.78
N PHE A 48 -2.43 1.82 19.52
CA PHE A 48 -2.84 2.69 18.43
C PHE A 48 -3.92 1.99 17.61
N THR A 49 -4.92 2.75 17.16
CA THR A 49 -6.03 2.25 16.33
C THR A 49 -6.00 2.95 14.99
N PHE A 50 -6.16 2.18 13.92
CA PHE A 50 -6.15 2.61 12.52
C PHE A 50 -7.36 2.02 11.78
N ASP A 51 -7.56 2.40 10.52
CA ASP A 51 -8.62 1.79 9.70
C ASP A 51 -8.35 0.31 9.42
N ARG A 52 -7.07 -0.10 9.42
CA ARG A 52 -6.61 -1.50 9.32
C ARG A 52 -5.15 -1.65 9.73
N THR A 53 -4.83 -2.77 10.34
CA THR A 53 -3.46 -3.25 10.57
C THR A 53 -3.23 -4.54 9.78
N PHE A 54 -2.06 -4.67 9.17
CA PHE A 54 -1.61 -5.83 8.41
C PHE A 54 -0.36 -6.39 9.10
N PRO A 55 -0.46 -7.55 9.76
CA PRO A 55 0.68 -8.23 10.36
C PRO A 55 1.72 -8.70 9.33
N SER A 56 2.83 -9.26 9.82
CA SER A 56 4.00 -9.62 9.00
C SER A 56 3.76 -10.72 7.96
N ASP A 57 2.69 -11.49 8.11
CA ASP A 57 2.27 -12.54 7.18
C ASP A 57 1.23 -12.07 6.14
N SER A 58 0.77 -10.81 6.23
CA SER A 58 -0.17 -10.24 5.27
C SER A 58 0.41 -10.16 3.86
N LYS A 59 -0.34 -10.76 2.92
CA LYS A 59 0.05 -10.87 1.51
C LYS A 59 -0.19 -9.56 0.75
N GLN A 60 0.54 -9.36 -0.34
CA GLN A 60 0.36 -8.19 -1.22
C GLN A 60 -1.08 -8.04 -1.71
N LYS A 61 -1.70 -9.16 -2.10
CA LYS A 61 -3.08 -9.17 -2.57
C LYS A 61 -4.06 -8.74 -1.49
N GLU A 62 -3.88 -9.19 -0.24
CA GLU A 62 -4.76 -8.79 0.87
C GLU A 62 -4.71 -7.28 1.12
N VAL A 63 -3.51 -6.70 1.10
CA VAL A 63 -3.32 -5.24 1.25
C VAL A 63 -4.00 -4.49 0.11
N PHE A 64 -3.85 -4.96 -1.13
CA PHE A 64 -4.50 -4.35 -2.29
C PHE A 64 -6.02 -4.43 -2.22
N ASP A 65 -6.56 -5.63 -1.97
CA ASP A 65 -8.00 -5.89 -1.97
C ASP A 65 -8.73 -5.02 -0.94
N TYR A 66 -8.16 -4.87 0.26
CA TYR A 66 -8.77 -4.06 1.31
C TYR A 66 -8.56 -2.55 1.12
N SER A 67 -7.34 -2.13 0.81
CA SER A 67 -6.96 -0.71 0.88
C SER A 67 -7.15 0.05 -0.43
N ILE A 68 -7.07 -0.63 -1.57
CA ILE A 68 -6.85 0.03 -2.87
C ILE A 68 -7.95 -0.26 -3.88
N SER A 69 -8.53 -1.46 -3.88
CA SER A 69 -9.52 -1.88 -4.88
C SER A 69 -10.64 -0.86 -5.08
N THR A 70 -11.21 -0.35 -3.98
CA THR A 70 -12.31 0.64 -4.04
C THR A 70 -11.84 2.00 -4.55
N ILE A 71 -10.58 2.38 -4.32
CA ILE A 71 -10.02 3.64 -4.85
C ILE A 71 -9.93 3.56 -6.38
N VAL A 72 -9.58 2.39 -6.92
CA VAL A 72 -9.57 2.19 -8.37
C VAL A 72 -10.98 2.32 -8.94
N ASP A 73 -11.98 1.75 -8.28
CA ASP A 73 -13.39 1.89 -8.69
C ASP A 73 -13.84 3.36 -8.65
N ASP A 74 -13.46 4.11 -7.62
CA ASP A 74 -13.72 5.55 -7.52
C ASP A 74 -13.06 6.31 -8.70
N VAL A 75 -11.82 5.97 -9.06
CA VAL A 75 -11.11 6.58 -10.20
C VAL A 75 -11.80 6.29 -11.53
N ILE A 76 -12.26 5.05 -11.74
CA ILE A 76 -13.03 4.69 -12.94
C ILE A 76 -14.36 5.48 -13.02
N ASN A 77 -14.95 5.81 -11.87
CA ASN A 77 -16.16 6.64 -11.78
C ASN A 77 -15.91 8.15 -11.85
N GLY A 78 -14.66 8.58 -12.09
CA GLY A 78 -14.30 9.98 -12.29
C GLY A 78 -13.90 10.74 -11.03
N TYR A 79 -13.61 10.04 -9.92
CA TYR A 79 -13.04 10.65 -8.72
C TYR A 79 -11.50 10.64 -8.77
N ASN A 80 -10.88 11.54 -8.00
CA ASN A 80 -9.43 11.53 -7.81
C ASN A 80 -9.06 10.61 -6.64
N GLY A 81 -8.05 9.76 -6.83
CA GLY A 81 -7.50 8.88 -5.79
C GLY A 81 -6.00 9.08 -5.62
N THR A 82 -5.54 9.10 -4.36
CA THR A 82 -4.11 9.20 -4.02
C THR A 82 -3.75 8.18 -2.95
N VAL A 83 -2.65 7.45 -3.16
CA VAL A 83 -2.12 6.46 -2.21
C VAL A 83 -0.67 6.82 -1.88
N PHE A 84 -0.35 6.95 -0.60
CA PHE A 84 1.01 7.19 -0.11
C PHE A 84 1.49 6.04 0.75
N ALA A 85 2.71 5.55 0.47
CA ALA A 85 3.44 4.67 1.38
C ALA A 85 4.40 5.52 2.22
N TYR A 86 4.26 5.47 3.54
CA TYR A 86 5.07 6.25 4.49
C TYR A 86 5.75 5.35 5.52
N GLY A 87 6.92 5.76 6.00
CA GLY A 87 7.69 5.03 7.03
C GLY A 87 9.21 5.18 6.84
N GLN A 88 9.98 4.66 7.79
CA GLN A 88 11.45 4.73 7.77
C GLN A 88 12.08 4.03 6.56
N THR A 89 13.37 4.30 6.29
CA THR A 89 14.14 3.54 5.30
C THR A 89 14.14 2.05 5.65
N GLY A 90 13.93 1.20 4.65
CA GLY A 90 13.83 -0.25 4.84
C GLY A 90 12.52 -0.73 5.46
N SER A 91 11.50 0.11 5.66
CA SER A 91 10.20 -0.33 6.23
C SER A 91 9.29 -1.11 5.26
N GLY A 92 9.63 -1.16 3.97
CA GLY A 92 8.83 -1.86 2.96
C GLY A 92 7.93 -0.97 2.08
N LYS A 93 8.17 0.35 2.02
CA LYS A 93 7.43 1.28 1.12
C LYS A 93 7.47 0.83 -0.34
N THR A 94 8.67 0.68 -0.92
CA THR A 94 8.86 0.23 -2.31
C THR A 94 8.32 -1.17 -2.53
N PHE A 95 8.53 -2.07 -1.57
CA PHE A 95 7.98 -3.43 -1.63
C PHE A 95 6.44 -3.42 -1.70
N THR A 96 5.79 -2.54 -0.94
CA THR A 96 4.32 -2.42 -0.95
C THR A 96 3.82 -1.81 -2.26
N MET A 97 4.47 -0.75 -2.75
CA MET A 97 4.01 -0.04 -3.95
C MET A 97 4.32 -0.79 -5.24
N MET A 98 5.53 -1.31 -5.41
CA MET A 98 5.97 -1.97 -6.66
C MET A 98 6.00 -3.50 -6.53
N GLY A 99 6.43 -4.00 -5.37
CA GLY A 99 6.83 -5.41 -5.22
C GLY A 99 8.27 -5.64 -5.72
N PRO A 100 8.81 -6.85 -5.52
CA PRO A 100 10.13 -7.23 -6.00
C PRO A 100 10.15 -7.54 -7.50
N SER A 101 9.02 -7.98 -8.05
CA SER A 101 8.80 -8.21 -9.48
C SER A 101 7.34 -7.94 -9.81
N ILE A 102 7.09 -7.37 -11.00
CA ILE A 102 5.73 -7.17 -11.52
C ILE A 102 5.12 -8.47 -12.06
N ASP A 103 5.96 -9.45 -12.42
CA ASP A 103 5.55 -10.72 -13.00
C ASP A 103 5.26 -11.81 -11.94
N ASP A 104 5.54 -11.51 -10.66
CA ASP A 104 5.26 -12.42 -9.54
C ASP A 104 3.85 -12.14 -8.99
N GLU A 105 2.88 -13.00 -9.28
CA GLU A 105 1.49 -12.78 -8.86
C GLU A 105 1.29 -12.72 -7.34
N ASP A 106 2.14 -13.38 -6.55
CA ASP A 106 2.07 -13.36 -5.09
C ASP A 106 2.72 -12.10 -4.52
N LEU A 107 3.83 -11.66 -5.14
CA LEU A 107 4.64 -10.54 -4.64
C LEU A 107 4.44 -9.21 -5.37
N LYS A 108 3.68 -9.15 -6.48
CA LYS A 108 3.40 -7.90 -7.19
C LYS A 108 2.71 -6.89 -6.27
N GLY A 109 3.21 -5.66 -6.30
CA GLY A 109 2.77 -4.59 -5.42
C GLY A 109 1.45 -3.94 -5.84
N ILE A 110 1.18 -2.78 -5.25
CA ILE A 110 -0.04 -2.00 -5.48
C ILE A 110 -0.11 -1.44 -6.90
N ILE A 111 0.95 -0.79 -7.40
CA ILE A 111 0.97 -0.12 -8.70
C ILE A 111 0.62 -1.09 -9.85
N PRO A 112 1.28 -2.26 -10.01
CA PRO A 112 0.90 -3.18 -11.08
C PRO A 112 -0.54 -3.71 -10.94
N ARG A 113 -1.02 -3.96 -9.71
CA ARG A 113 -2.41 -4.38 -9.48
C ARG A 113 -3.44 -3.30 -9.83
N ILE A 114 -3.13 -2.03 -9.60
CA ILE A 114 -3.97 -0.90 -10.03
C ILE A 114 -4.09 -0.92 -11.56
N VAL A 115 -2.98 -1.08 -12.28
CA VAL A 115 -3.00 -1.14 -13.74
C VAL A 115 -3.87 -2.30 -14.23
N ASP A 116 -3.71 -3.50 -13.66
CA ASP A 116 -4.52 -4.66 -14.00
C ASP A 116 -6.03 -4.40 -13.79
N GLN A 117 -6.41 -3.85 -12.62
CA GLN A 117 -7.82 -3.57 -12.32
C GLN A 117 -8.39 -2.47 -13.22
N ILE A 118 -7.63 -1.41 -13.53
CA ILE A 118 -8.08 -0.35 -14.46
C ILE A 118 -8.43 -0.95 -15.82
N PHE A 119 -7.52 -1.74 -16.40
CA PHE A 119 -7.76 -2.33 -17.72
C PHE A 119 -8.85 -3.41 -17.69
N ALA A 120 -8.95 -4.19 -16.62
CA ALA A 120 -10.07 -5.13 -16.44
C ALA A 120 -11.41 -4.40 -16.41
N SER A 121 -11.52 -3.28 -15.69
CA SER A 121 -12.73 -2.46 -15.62
C SER A 121 -13.08 -1.85 -16.97
N ILE A 122 -12.09 -1.34 -17.72
CA ILE A 122 -12.31 -0.80 -19.07
C ILE A 122 -12.87 -1.88 -20.02
N LEU A 123 -12.28 -3.09 -20.00
CA LEU A 123 -12.73 -4.20 -20.85
C LEU A 123 -14.13 -4.72 -20.50
N ALA A 124 -14.52 -4.64 -19.22
CA ALA A 124 -15.85 -5.02 -18.76
C ALA A 124 -16.92 -3.93 -18.96
N SER A 125 -16.52 -2.71 -19.36
CA SER A 125 -17.42 -1.59 -19.50
C SER A 125 -18.27 -1.66 -20.77
N PRO A 126 -19.46 -1.03 -20.79
CA PRO A 126 -20.31 -1.01 -21.98
C PRO A 126 -19.57 -0.40 -23.19
N SER A 127 -19.86 -0.92 -24.38
CA SER A 127 -19.25 -0.42 -25.64
C SER A 127 -19.59 1.04 -25.96
N THR A 128 -20.52 1.65 -25.22
CA THR A 128 -20.88 3.07 -25.32
C THR A 128 -19.94 3.98 -24.53
N MET A 129 -19.02 3.43 -23.72
CA MET A 129 -18.05 4.20 -22.95
C MET A 129 -16.68 4.15 -23.62
N GLU A 130 -16.08 5.31 -23.80
CA GLU A 130 -14.71 5.46 -24.31
C GLU A 130 -13.78 5.93 -23.20
N TYR A 131 -12.59 5.32 -23.12
CA TYR A 131 -11.59 5.61 -22.10
C TYR A 131 -10.30 6.10 -22.74
N THR A 132 -9.62 7.05 -22.11
CA THR A 132 -8.25 7.46 -22.45
C THR A 132 -7.40 7.37 -21.19
N VAL A 133 -6.36 6.53 -21.23
CA VAL A 133 -5.42 6.36 -20.11
C VAL A 133 -4.10 7.04 -20.47
N LYS A 134 -3.57 7.85 -19.54
CA LYS A 134 -2.26 8.51 -19.66
C LYS A 134 -1.49 8.29 -18.36
N VAL A 135 -0.18 8.16 -18.47
CA VAL A 135 0.72 7.97 -17.32
C VAL A 135 1.81 9.03 -17.32
N SER A 136 2.23 9.42 -16.12
CA SER A 136 3.44 10.20 -15.87
C SER A 136 4.18 9.57 -14.70
N TYR A 137 5.50 9.65 -14.69
CA TYR A 137 6.31 9.12 -13.59
C TYR A 137 7.44 10.08 -13.28
N MET A 138 7.57 10.46 -12.00
CA MET A 138 8.52 11.50 -11.59
C MET A 138 9.13 11.16 -10.23
N GLU A 139 10.33 11.67 -9.99
CA GLU A 139 10.97 11.69 -8.67
C GLU A 139 11.18 13.13 -8.17
N ILE A 140 11.12 13.31 -6.86
CA ILE A 140 11.56 14.54 -6.18
C ILE A 140 12.83 14.18 -5.41
N TYR A 141 13.96 14.74 -5.83
CA TYR A 141 15.25 14.52 -5.19
C TYR A 141 15.98 15.84 -4.97
N MET A 142 16.31 16.14 -3.71
CA MET A 142 16.89 17.44 -3.30
C MET A 142 16.08 18.64 -3.82
N GLU A 143 14.75 18.63 -3.59
CA GLU A 143 13.81 19.67 -4.06
C GLU A 143 13.81 19.88 -5.59
N LYS A 144 14.34 18.93 -6.36
CA LYS A 144 14.30 18.95 -7.83
C LYS A 144 13.37 17.86 -8.33
N ILE A 145 12.45 18.25 -9.20
CA ILE A 145 11.57 17.33 -9.91
C ILE A 145 12.31 16.79 -11.13
N ARG A 146 12.28 15.48 -11.33
CA ARG A 146 12.81 14.82 -12.52
C ARG A 146 11.74 13.91 -13.11
N ASP A 147 11.62 13.95 -14.43
CA ASP A 147 10.81 13.00 -15.19
C ASP A 147 11.57 11.68 -15.26
N LEU A 148 10.90 10.56 -14.99
CA LEU A 148 11.47 9.22 -15.03
C LEU A 148 11.19 8.50 -16.36
N LEU A 149 10.43 9.12 -17.28
CA LEU A 149 10.09 8.56 -18.59
C LEU A 149 10.76 9.28 -19.76
N ASN A 150 11.58 10.32 -19.50
CA ASN A 150 12.27 11.13 -20.50
C ASN A 150 13.77 11.27 -20.21
#